data_AF-A0AAN4YI18-F1
#
_entry.id   AF-A0AAN4YI18-F1
#
_cell.length_a   1.000
_cell.length_b   1.000
_cell.length_c   1.000
_cell.angle_alpha   90.00
_cell.angle_beta   90.00
_cell.angle_gamma   90.00
#
_symmetry.space_group_name_H-M   'P 1'
#
loop_
_entity.id
_entity.type
_entity.pdbx_description
1 polymer ?
#
loop_
_entity_poly.entity_id
_entity_poly.type
_entity_poly.pdbx_seq_one_letter_code
_entity_poly.pdbx_strand_id
1 'polypeptide(L)'
;MAIESFPIPSLDRPFGVHLWPHFSRAFELVAGYPADEFKFVVGTTPMSTLRETSIFVAVYYTIIFGGREVMRNRAPFKLRSLFLVHNFYLTAISAILLALYIEELVPTVFRRGIFYAICHRDGGWTNRLVVLYYVGEAFTPILHRPDAKTSSVDILN
;
A
#
# COMPACT_ATOMS: atom_id res chain seq x y z
N MET A 1 -7.98 26.82 27.32
CA MET A 1 -7.78 25.66 26.45
C MET A 1 -8.78 25.78 25.32
N ALA A 2 -8.34 26.28 24.18
CA ALA A 2 -9.18 26.42 23.00
C ALA A 2 -9.45 25.02 22.44
N ILE A 3 -10.72 24.62 22.39
CA ILE A 3 -11.14 23.54 21.51
C ILE A 3 -10.99 24.14 20.11
N GLU A 4 -9.87 23.84 19.44
CA GLU A 4 -9.73 24.15 18.02
C GLU A 4 -10.94 23.55 17.29
N SER A 5 -11.69 24.41 16.61
CA SER A 5 -12.85 24.02 15.82
C SER A 5 -12.44 22.93 14.84
N PHE A 6 -12.89 21.70 15.07
CA PHE A 6 -12.72 20.62 14.11
C PHE A 6 -13.25 21.11 12.75
N PRO A 7 -12.43 21.10 11.69
CA PRO A 7 -12.84 21.57 10.39
C PRO A 7 -14.04 20.76 9.90
N ILE A 8 -15.09 21.46 9.48
CA ILE A 8 -16.36 20.86 9.08
C ILE A 8 -16.07 19.96 7.86
N PRO A 9 -16.42 18.66 7.91
CA PRO A 9 -16.23 17.77 6.77
C PRO A 9 -17.04 18.31 5.57
N SER A 10 -16.38 18.38 4.42
CA SER A 10 -16.97 18.86 3.17
C SER A 10 -16.69 17.86 2.05
N LEU A 11 -17.38 17.98 0.92
CA LEU A 11 -17.20 17.05 -0.20
C LEU A 11 -15.76 17.01 -0.73
N ASP A 12 -15.03 18.13 -0.63
CA ASP A 12 -13.62 18.25 -1.02
C ASP A 12 -12.64 17.90 0.11
N ARG A 13 -13.15 17.79 1.34
CA ARG A 13 -12.39 17.44 2.55
C ARG A 13 -13.22 16.47 3.38
N PRO A 14 -13.33 15.20 2.96
CA PRO A 14 -14.24 14.23 3.59
C PRO A 14 -13.91 14.01 5.07
N PHE A 15 -12.66 14.23 5.47
CA PHE A 15 -12.18 14.09 6.84
C PHE A 15 -11.91 15.43 7.55
N GLY A 16 -12.24 16.57 6.93
CA GLY A 16 -11.97 17.92 7.44
C GLY A 16 -10.49 18.34 7.41
N VAL A 17 -9.57 17.38 7.56
CA VAL A 17 -8.13 17.53 7.39
C VAL A 17 -7.69 17.18 5.96
N HIS A 18 -6.59 17.76 5.50
CA HIS A 18 -6.01 17.46 4.20
C HIS A 18 -4.90 16.42 4.37
N LEU A 19 -5.12 15.17 3.94
CA LEU A 19 -4.16 14.07 4.16
C LEU A 19 -2.97 14.15 3.20
N TRP A 20 -3.19 14.65 1.98
CA TRP A 20 -2.14 14.74 0.95
C TRP A 20 -0.82 15.41 1.38
N PRO A 21 -0.79 16.61 2.00
CA PRO A 21 0.48 17.26 2.38
C PRO A 21 1.28 16.46 3.42
N HIS A 22 0.60 15.73 4.32
CA HIS A 22 1.26 14.84 5.27
C HIS A 22 1.88 13.64 4.55
N PHE A 23 1.16 13.07 3.59
CA PHE A 23 1.66 12.00 2.74
C PHE A 23 2.84 12.44 1.86
N SER A 24 2.73 13.59 1.18
CA SER A 24 3.79 14.12 0.31
C SER A 24 5.09 14.33 1.08
N ARG A 25 5.01 14.86 2.32
CA ARG A 25 6.18 15.01 3.19
C ARG A 25 6.77 13.67 3.64
N ALA A 26 5.92 12.70 3.99
CA ALA A 26 6.39 11.36 4.35
C ALA A 26 7.02 10.64 3.14
N PHE A 27 6.46 10.82 1.95
CA PHE A 27 6.99 10.29 0.70
C PHE A 27 8.32 10.93 0.33
N GLU A 28 8.46 12.26 0.47
CA GLU A 28 9.69 13.00 0.20
C GLU A 28 10.86 12.51 1.07
N LEU A 29 10.60 12.14 2.33
CA LEU A 29 11.61 11.56 3.21
C LEU A 29 12.15 10.20 2.71
N VAL A 30 11.34 9.45 1.97
CA VAL A 30 11.70 8.12 1.46
C VAL A 30 12.25 8.20 0.03
N ALA A 31 11.59 8.96 -0.85
CA ALA A 31 11.88 9.04 -2.27
C ALA A 31 12.84 10.18 -2.64
N GLY A 32 12.98 11.20 -1.79
CA GLY A 32 13.86 12.37 -2.01
C GLY A 32 13.25 13.48 -2.88
N TYR A 33 11.97 13.37 -3.27
CA TYR A 33 11.24 14.38 -4.05
C TYR A 33 9.74 14.37 -3.67
N PRO A 34 8.99 15.46 -3.90
CA PRO A 34 7.58 15.54 -3.51
C PRO A 34 6.71 14.57 -4.31
N ALA A 35 5.67 14.02 -3.68
CA ALA A 35 4.77 13.05 -4.31
C ALA A 35 4.06 13.60 -5.56
N ASP A 36 3.81 14.91 -5.63
CA ASP A 36 3.15 15.56 -6.76
C ASP A 36 3.96 15.52 -8.08
N GLU A 37 5.29 15.34 -8.00
CA GLU A 37 6.18 15.30 -9.17
C GLU A 37 6.38 13.89 -9.73
N PHE A 38 5.88 12.87 -9.03
CA PHE A 38 6.01 11.49 -9.46
C PHE A 38 5.31 11.25 -10.80
N LYS A 39 6.05 10.65 -11.74
CA LYS A 39 5.51 10.17 -13.01
C LYS A 39 5.90 8.73 -13.20
N PHE A 40 4.91 7.86 -13.36
CA PHE A 40 5.15 6.48 -13.72
C PHE A 40 5.58 6.41 -15.19
N VAL A 41 6.84 6.08 -15.43
CA VAL A 41 7.42 5.91 -16.77
C VAL A 41 7.87 4.47 -16.91
N VAL A 42 7.27 3.78 -17.89
CA VAL A 42 7.54 2.37 -18.15
C VAL A 42 9.01 2.18 -18.51
N GLY A 43 9.69 1.31 -17.77
CA GLY A 43 11.08 0.95 -18.02
C GLY A 43 12.13 1.76 -17.24
N THR A 44 11.75 2.88 -16.61
CA THR A 44 12.67 3.66 -15.76
C THR A 44 12.29 3.62 -14.29
N THR A 45 11.01 3.44 -13.96
CA THR A 45 10.59 3.26 -12.57
C THR A 45 11.03 1.87 -12.05
N PRO A 46 11.54 1.77 -10.82
CA PRO A 46 11.88 0.48 -10.23
C PRO A 46 10.62 -0.40 -10.19
N MET A 47 10.79 -1.70 -10.45
CA MET A 47 9.71 -2.69 -10.62
C MET A 47 8.91 -2.62 -11.94
N SER A 48 9.22 -1.68 -12.85
CA SER A 48 8.55 -1.58 -14.16
C SER A 48 9.19 -2.41 -15.28
N THR A 49 10.39 -2.96 -15.09
CA THR A 49 11.05 -3.81 -16.09
C THR A 49 10.90 -5.29 -15.78
N LEU A 50 10.70 -6.10 -16.82
CA LEU A 50 10.64 -7.56 -16.71
C LEU A 50 11.91 -8.18 -16.10
N ARG A 51 13.06 -7.50 -16.26
CA ARG A 51 14.33 -7.94 -15.71
C ARG A 51 14.34 -7.85 -14.18
N GLU A 52 13.97 -6.70 -13.62
CA GLU A 52 13.93 -6.52 -12.17
C GLU A 52 12.86 -7.42 -11.53
N THR A 53 11.68 -7.53 -12.17
CA THR A 53 10.61 -8.40 -11.68
C THR A 53 11.00 -9.88 -11.70
N SER A 54 11.67 -10.36 -12.75
CA SER A 54 12.08 -11.78 -12.84
C SER A 54 13.18 -12.14 -11.84
N ILE A 55 14.12 -11.23 -11.57
CA ILE A 55 15.13 -11.40 -10.52
C ILE A 55 14.45 -11.48 -9.15
N PHE A 56 13.52 -10.57 -8.86
CA PHE A 56 12.79 -10.57 -7.58
C PHE A 56 12.01 -11.87 -7.38
N VAL A 57 11.33 -12.36 -8.41
CA VAL A 57 10.60 -13.64 -8.39
C VAL A 57 11.55 -14.82 -8.16
N ALA A 58 12.70 -14.86 -8.86
CA ALA A 58 13.68 -15.92 -8.70
C ALA A 58 14.26 -15.95 -7.27
N VAL A 59 14.59 -14.78 -6.71
CA VAL A 59 15.06 -14.64 -5.33
C VAL A 59 13.98 -15.09 -4.34
N TYR A 60 12.73 -14.67 -4.55
CA TYR A 60 11.59 -15.04 -3.71
C TYR A 60 11.41 -16.56 -3.63
N TYR A 61 11.38 -17.25 -4.78
CA TYR A 61 11.27 -18.70 -4.80
C TYR A 61 12.50 -19.38 -4.21
N THR A 62 13.71 -18.85 -4.43
CA THR A 62 14.94 -19.38 -3.83
C THR A 62 14.88 -19.33 -2.31
N ILE A 63 14.41 -18.23 -1.73
CA ILE A 63 14.24 -18.09 -0.28
C ILE A 63 13.18 -19.06 0.25
N ILE A 64 12.06 -19.26 -0.46
CA ILE A 64 11.00 -20.19 -0.05
C ILE A 64 11.50 -21.64 -0.06
N PHE A 65 12.04 -22.10 -1.19
CA PHE A 65 12.50 -23.48 -1.32
C PHE A 65 13.73 -23.74 -0.45
N GLY A 66 14.65 -22.78 -0.37
CA GLY A 66 15.81 -22.84 0.52
C GLY A 66 15.41 -22.86 2.00
N GLY A 67 14.50 -21.97 2.41
CA GLY A 67 13.98 -21.93 3.78
C GLY A 67 13.26 -23.21 4.16
N ARG A 68 12.50 -23.81 3.24
CA ARG A 68 11.83 -25.10 3.45
C ARG A 68 12.81 -26.24 3.71
N GLU A 69 13.89 -26.34 2.94
CA GLU A 69 14.89 -27.40 3.15
C GLU A 69 15.70 -27.17 4.44
N VAL A 70 16.04 -25.92 4.75
CA VAL A 70 16.77 -25.56 5.99
C VAL A 70 15.95 -25.85 7.25
N MET A 71 14.63 -25.64 7.21
CA MET A 71 13.75 -25.89 8.36
C MET A 71 13.29 -27.35 8.51
N ARG A 72 13.67 -28.25 7.59
CA ARG A 72 13.20 -29.65 7.57
C ARG A 72 13.51 -30.44 8.84
N ASN A 73 14.62 -30.12 9.52
CA ASN A 73 15.08 -30.81 10.72
C ASN A 73 15.08 -29.92 11.98
N ARG A 74 14.35 -28.79 11.98
CA ARG A 74 14.32 -27.83 13.09
C ARG A 74 12.89 -27.53 13.52
N ALA A 75 12.70 -27.26 14.80
CA ALA A 75 11.40 -26.83 15.32
C ALA A 75 11.05 -25.42 14.79
N PRO A 76 9.76 -25.13 14.54
CA PRO A 76 9.32 -23.85 14.01
C PRO A 76 9.56 -22.71 15.01
N PHE A 77 10.04 -21.57 14.51
CA PHE A 77 10.27 -20.37 15.33
C PHE A 77 8.94 -19.70 15.72
N LYS A 78 8.68 -19.55 17.02
CA LYS A 78 7.49 -18.86 17.55
C LYS A 78 7.74 -17.34 17.68
N LEU A 79 7.72 -16.62 16.56
CA LEU A 79 7.95 -15.17 16.51
C LEU A 79 6.64 -14.36 16.61
N ARG A 80 5.81 -14.62 17.63
CA ARG A 80 4.46 -14.02 17.77
C ARG A 80 4.46 -12.49 17.76
N SER A 81 5.38 -11.86 18.47
CA SER A 81 5.45 -10.40 18.58
C SER A 81 5.79 -9.73 17.23
N LEU A 82 6.76 -10.28 16.50
CA LEU A 82 7.16 -9.77 15.19
C LEU A 82 6.01 -9.89 14.17
N PHE A 83 5.31 -11.03 14.15
CA PHE A 83 4.14 -11.19 13.28
C PHE A 83 2.99 -10.25 13.66
N LEU A 84 2.76 -9.99 14.95
CA LEU A 84 1.74 -9.05 15.39
C LEU A 84 2.07 -7.62 14.93
N VAL A 85 3.30 -7.15 15.16
CA VAL A 85 3.75 -5.81 14.75
C VAL A 85 3.69 -5.65 13.24
N HIS A 86 4.10 -6.67 12.49
CA HIS A 86 4.05 -6.64 11.03
C HIS A 86 2.60 -6.51 10.50
N ASN A 87 1.67 -7.32 11.03
CA ASN A 87 0.27 -7.23 10.63
C ASN A 87 -0.33 -5.87 11.00
N PHE A 88 -0.04 -5.37 12.20
CA PHE A 88 -0.50 -4.04 12.61
C PHE A 88 0.02 -2.94 11.67
N TYR A 89 1.32 -2.97 11.35
CA TYR A 89 1.95 -2.04 10.42
C TYR A 89 1.27 -2.05 9.04
N LEU A 90 1.04 -3.25 8.48
CA LEU A 90 0.36 -3.40 7.20
C LEU A 90 -1.08 -2.88 7.25
N THR A 91 -1.82 -3.14 8.33
CA THR A 91 -3.19 -2.63 8.49
C THR A 91 -3.23 -1.11 8.62
N ALA A 92 -2.30 -0.52 9.38
CA ALA A 92 -2.23 0.92 9.57
C ALA A 92 -1.92 1.64 8.25
N ILE A 93 -0.94 1.16 7.48
CA ILE A 93 -0.60 1.73 6.17
C ILE A 93 -1.75 1.56 5.18
N SER A 94 -2.39 0.39 5.15
CA SER A 94 -3.53 0.15 4.26
C SER A 94 -4.71 1.09 4.60
N ALA A 95 -4.96 1.35 5.89
CA ALA A 95 -5.99 2.28 6.31
C ALA A 95 -5.67 3.73 5.89
N ILE A 96 -4.41 4.15 6.02
CA ILE A 96 -3.96 5.49 5.60
C ILE A 96 -4.08 5.64 4.07
N LEU A 97 -3.62 4.64 3.31
CA LEU A 97 -3.76 4.63 1.85
C LEU A 97 -5.23 4.67 1.44
N LEU A 98 -6.10 3.89 2.09
CA LEU A 98 -7.53 3.92 1.83
C LEU A 98 -8.13 5.30 2.08
N ALA A 99 -7.75 5.98 3.17
CA ALA A 99 -8.21 7.33 3.45
C ALA A 99 -7.76 8.33 2.37
N LEU A 100 -6.52 8.23 1.88
CA LEU A 100 -6.01 9.04 0.77
C LEU A 100 -6.79 8.77 -0.54
N TYR A 101 -7.11 7.50 -0.83
CA TYR A 101 -7.96 7.16 -1.97
C TYR A 101 -9.36 7.78 -1.85
N ILE A 102 -9.96 7.74 -0.66
CA ILE A 102 -11.28 8.34 -0.42
C ILE A 102 -11.23 9.87 -0.60
N GLU A 103 -10.18 10.55 -0.14
CA GLU A 103 -9.98 11.99 -0.32
C GLU A 103 -10.01 12.40 -1.81
N GLU A 104 -9.40 11.62 -2.69
CA GLU A 104 -9.32 11.92 -4.13
C GLU A 104 -10.51 11.37 -4.94
N LEU A 105 -11.07 10.20 -4.57
CA LEU A 105 -12.16 9.54 -5.31
C LEU A 105 -13.53 10.14 -5.01
N VAL A 106 -13.84 10.47 -3.76
CA VAL A 106 -15.16 10.98 -3.36
C VAL A 106 -15.57 12.23 -4.15
N PRO A 107 -14.78 13.32 -4.21
CA PRO A 107 -15.18 14.52 -4.94
C PRO A 107 -15.30 14.25 -6.45
N THR A 108 -14.45 13.39 -7.01
CA THR A 108 -14.47 13.03 -8.43
C THR A 108 -15.74 12.26 -8.81
N VAL A 109 -16.10 11.26 -8.01
CA VAL A 109 -17.28 10.42 -8.25
C VAL A 109 -18.58 11.19 -8.01
N PHE A 110 -18.67 11.99 -6.94
CA PHE A 110 -19.89 12.75 -6.65
C PHE A 110 -20.18 13.86 -7.67
N ARG A 111 -19.16 14.54 -8.18
CA ARG A 111 -19.36 15.66 -9.12
C ARG A 111 -19.53 15.22 -10.57
N ARG A 112 -18.83 14.16 -11.01
CA ARG A 112 -18.75 13.77 -12.42
C ARG A 112 -19.29 12.36 -12.70
N GLY A 113 -19.66 11.63 -11.66
CA GLY A 113 -20.17 10.26 -11.76
C GLY A 113 -19.08 9.20 -11.87
N ILE A 114 -19.47 7.95 -11.63
CA ILE A 114 -18.58 6.78 -11.64
C ILE A 114 -17.96 6.54 -13.03
N PHE A 115 -18.73 6.75 -14.10
CA PHE A 115 -18.24 6.58 -15.47
C PHE A 115 -17.11 7.55 -15.81
N TYR A 116 -17.14 8.78 -15.28
CA TYR A 116 -16.06 9.73 -15.49
C TYR A 116 -14.80 9.32 -14.71
N ALA A 117 -14.96 8.84 -13.48
CA ALA A 117 -13.84 8.36 -12.66
C ALA A 117 -13.11 7.16 -13.29
N ILE A 118 -13.81 6.30 -14.04
CA ILE A 118 -13.21 5.09 -14.64
C ILE A 118 -12.78 5.31 -16.09
N CYS A 119 -13.65 5.89 -16.93
CA CYS A 119 -13.41 5.96 -18.38
C CYS A 119 -12.62 7.20 -18.80
N HIS A 120 -12.50 8.21 -17.94
CA HIS A 120 -11.83 9.46 -18.28
C HIS A 120 -10.44 9.54 -17.66
N ARG A 121 -9.47 9.95 -18.48
CA ARG A 121 -8.06 10.07 -18.06
C ARG A 121 -7.90 10.98 -16.85
N ASP A 122 -8.61 12.10 -16.80
CA ASP A 122 -8.52 13.05 -15.68
C ASP A 122 -9.27 12.60 -14.42
N GLY A 123 -10.04 11.51 -14.48
CA GLY A 123 -10.76 10.93 -13.34
C GLY A 123 -10.07 9.71 -12.74
N GLY A 124 -9.52 8.83 -13.60
CA GLY A 124 -8.91 7.56 -13.19
C GLY A 124 -7.39 7.50 -13.32
N TRP A 125 -6.77 8.53 -13.91
CA TRP A 125 -5.32 8.60 -14.15
C TRP A 125 -4.76 9.97 -13.75
N THR A 126 -5.01 10.37 -12.50
CA THR A 126 -4.40 11.58 -11.92
C THR A 126 -3.03 11.26 -11.34
N ASN A 127 -2.11 12.24 -11.34
CA ASN A 127 -0.76 12.04 -10.80
C ASN A 127 -0.78 11.53 -9.34
N ARG A 128 -1.71 12.05 -8.54
CA ARG A 128 -1.89 11.65 -7.14
C ARG A 128 -2.29 10.19 -6.99
N LEU A 129 -3.25 9.75 -7.80
CA LEU A 129 -3.74 8.37 -7.80
C LEU A 129 -2.66 7.39 -8.29
N VAL A 130 -1.87 7.79 -9.29
CA VAL A 130 -0.74 6.99 -9.80
C VAL A 130 0.33 6.76 -8.73
N VAL A 131 0.64 7.78 -7.91
CA VAL A 131 1.54 7.60 -6.75
C VAL A 131 0.94 6.60 -5.75
N LEU A 132 -0.34 6.75 -5.42
CA LEU A 132 -1.01 5.87 -4.47
C LEU A 132 -1.03 4.42 -4.97
N TYR A 133 -1.21 4.20 -6.28
CA TYR A 133 -1.14 2.87 -6.90
C TYR A 133 0.27 2.30 -6.77
N TYR A 134 1.28 3.09 -7.12
CA TYR A 134 2.67 2.66 -7.06
C TYR A 134 3.11 2.32 -5.62
N VAL A 135 2.77 3.16 -4.66
CA VAL A 135 3.10 2.94 -3.24
C VAL A 135 2.35 1.72 -2.70
N GLY A 136 1.07 1.55 -3.03
CA GLY A 136 0.30 0.37 -2.63
C GLY A 136 0.90 -0.94 -3.13
N GLU A 137 1.29 -1.00 -4.40
CA GLU A 137 1.95 -2.16 -4.98
C GLU A 137 3.33 -2.42 -4.35
N ALA A 138 4.12 -1.37 -4.11
CA ALA A 138 5.43 -1.48 -3.47
C ALA A 138 5.38 -1.97 -2.01
N PHE A 139 4.27 -1.71 -1.29
CA PHE A 139 4.06 -2.19 0.08
C PHE A 139 3.51 -3.62 0.17
N THR A 140 2.92 -4.14 -0.91
CA THR A 140 2.28 -5.47 -0.95
C THR A 140 3.16 -6.64 -1.46
N PRO A 141 4.51 -6.69 -1.35
CA PRO A 141 5.25 -7.92 -1.65
C PRO A 141 4.96 -9.08 -0.69
N ILE A 142 4.46 -8.78 0.52
CA ILE A 142 4.37 -9.76 1.62
C ILE A 142 2.97 -10.39 1.73
N LEU A 143 1.94 -9.81 1.09
CA LEU A 143 0.56 -10.27 1.24
C LEU A 143 0.20 -11.48 0.35
N HIS A 144 1.09 -11.90 -0.55
CA HIS A 144 0.96 -13.15 -1.28
C HIS A 144 1.58 -14.33 -0.50
N ARG A 145 1.23 -14.45 0.79
CA ARG A 145 1.36 -15.70 1.54
C ARG A 145 0.30 -16.68 1.00
N PRO A 146 0.68 -17.85 0.46
CA PRO A 146 -0.25 -18.97 0.29
C PRO A 146 -0.59 -19.69 1.61
N ASP A 147 -0.29 -19.11 2.79
CA ASP A 147 -0.42 -19.81 4.07
C ASP A 147 -1.47 -19.17 4.99
N ALA A 148 -2.74 -19.48 4.72
CA ALA A 148 -3.81 -19.32 5.71
C ALA A 148 -4.69 -20.59 5.82
N LYS A 149 -4.14 -21.78 5.51
CA LYS A 149 -4.87 -23.04 5.71
C LYS A 149 -4.21 -24.09 6.61
N THR A 150 -2.99 -23.87 7.10
CA THR A 150 -2.26 -24.91 7.87
C THR A 150 -1.90 -24.53 9.30
N SER A 151 -2.19 -23.31 9.78
CA SER A 151 -1.89 -22.92 11.17
C SER A 151 -3.11 -22.82 12.09
N SER A 152 -4.34 -22.87 11.56
CA SER A 152 -5.56 -22.80 12.38
C SER A 152 -6.14 -24.16 12.78
N VAL A 153 -5.65 -25.27 12.20
CA VAL A 153 -6.09 -26.63 12.54
C VAL A 153 -5.37 -27.18 13.78
N ASP A 154 -4.17 -26.66 14.10
CA ASP A 154 -3.36 -27.16 15.22
C ASP A 154 -3.55 -26.37 16.54
N ILE A 155 -4.52 -25.45 16.61
CA ILE A 155 -4.84 -24.68 17.82
C ILE A 155 -6.16 -25.17 18.48
N LEU A 156 -6.90 -26.06 17.80
CA LEU A 156 -8.18 -26.60 18.28
C LEU A 156 -8.17 -28.13 18.51
N ASN A 157 -7.00 -28.75 18.63
CA ASN A 157 -6.89 -30.14 19.10
C ASN A 157 -5.71 -30.30 20.05
#